data_AF-A0A945G1N9-F1
#
_entry.id   AF-A0A945G1N9-F1
#
_cell.length_a   1.000
_cell.length_b   1.000
_cell.length_c   1.000
_cell.angle_alpha   90.00
_cell.angle_beta   90.00
_cell.angle_gamma   90.00
#
_symmetry.space_group_name_H-M   'P 1'
#
loop_
_entity.id
_entity.type
_entity.pdbx_description
1 polymer ?
#
loop_
_entity_poly.entity_id
_entity_poly.type
_entity_poly.pdbx_seq_one_letter_code
_entity_poly.pdbx_strand_id
1 'polypeptide(L)'
;MRRFGPGLLVTAAFIGPGSIATASVAGANFGFVLLWALLFSLLATVVLQEMAARLGLVSSSGLAQALRTTFNHPTVNRAAVALVVAAIGIGNAAYEAGNISGAALGLQSITDLSAPVCAVVLGVIASVLLGSSGY
;
A
#
# COMPACT_ATOMS: atom_id res chain seq x y z
N MET A 1 -19.14 -12.02 -5.71
CA MET A 1 -17.79 -11.85 -5.10
C MET A 1 -17.46 -12.83 -3.95
N ARG A 2 -18.33 -13.79 -3.56
CA ARG A 2 -18.11 -14.75 -2.46
C ARG A 2 -17.02 -15.83 -2.67
N ARG A 3 -16.30 -15.85 -3.80
CA ARG A 3 -15.30 -16.91 -4.12
C ARG A 3 -13.85 -16.51 -3.86
N PHE A 4 -13.56 -15.22 -3.77
CA PHE A 4 -12.20 -14.74 -3.51
C PHE A 4 -12.07 -14.38 -2.03
N GLY A 5 -11.13 -15.03 -1.35
CA GLY A 5 -10.84 -14.75 0.05
C GLY A 5 -10.25 -13.34 0.22
N PRO A 6 -10.30 -12.79 1.44
CA PRO A 6 -9.77 -11.45 1.74
C PRO A 6 -8.28 -11.31 1.35
N GLY A 7 -7.52 -12.39 1.38
CA GLY A 7 -6.12 -12.39 0.94
C GLY A 7 -5.91 -11.94 -0.51
N LEU A 8 -6.81 -12.28 -1.44
CA LEU A 8 -6.66 -11.81 -2.83
C LEU A 8 -6.90 -10.31 -2.95
N LEU A 9 -7.89 -9.78 -2.24
CA LEU A 9 -8.17 -8.34 -2.20
C LEU A 9 -6.97 -7.58 -1.64
N VAL A 10 -6.35 -8.13 -0.59
CA VAL A 10 -5.15 -7.53 -0.01
C VAL A 10 -3.99 -7.58 -0.99
N THR A 11 -3.70 -8.72 -1.62
CA THR A 11 -2.61 -8.80 -2.62
C THR A 11 -2.84 -7.83 -3.79
N ALA A 12 -4.08 -7.72 -4.28
CA ALA A 12 -4.43 -6.76 -5.33
C ALA A 12 -4.22 -5.30 -4.90
N ALA A 13 -4.46 -4.99 -3.62
CA ALA A 13 -4.20 -3.67 -3.06
C ALA A 13 -2.71 -3.34 -2.88
N PHE A 14 -1.83 -4.34 -2.79
CA PHE A 14 -0.38 -4.15 -2.62
C PHE A 14 0.39 -4.09 -3.96
N ILE A 15 -0.13 -4.73 -5.02
CA ILE A 15 0.51 -4.76 -6.33
C ILE A 15 -0.12 -3.71 -7.24
N GLY A 16 0.49 -2.53 -7.28
CA GLY A 16 0.13 -1.43 -8.17
C GLY A 16 1.21 -1.11 -9.21
N PRO A 17 0.93 -0.17 -10.14
CA PRO A 17 1.87 0.29 -11.16
C PRO A 17 3.20 0.80 -10.58
N GLY A 18 3.17 1.40 -9.38
CA GLY A 18 4.36 1.88 -8.68
C GLY A 18 5.30 0.75 -8.26
N SER A 19 4.75 -0.34 -7.71
CA SER A 19 5.50 -1.54 -7.34
C SER A 19 6.16 -2.18 -8.56
N ILE A 20 5.43 -2.28 -9.69
CA ILE A 20 5.95 -2.83 -10.95
C ILE A 20 7.06 -1.94 -11.50
N ALA A 21 6.83 -0.63 -11.61
CA ALA A 21 7.83 0.32 -12.11
C ALA A 21 9.12 0.28 -11.27
N THR A 22 8.99 0.25 -9.95
CA THR A 22 10.14 0.16 -9.03
C THR A 22 10.93 -1.13 -9.23
N ALA A 23 10.24 -2.27 -9.34
CA ALA A 23 10.88 -3.57 -9.61
C ALA A 23 11.58 -3.60 -10.99
N SER A 24 10.95 -3.03 -12.02
CA SER A 24 11.54 -2.92 -13.35
C SER A 24 12.78 -2.03 -13.37
N VAL A 25 12.72 -0.86 -12.73
CA VAL A 25 13.87 0.07 -12.62
C VAL A 25 15.00 -0.57 -11.81
N ALA A 26 14.68 -1.25 -10.71
CA ALA A 26 15.67 -1.97 -9.92
C ALA A 26 16.34 -3.09 -10.73
N GLY A 27 15.57 -3.88 -11.48
CA GLY A 27 16.10 -4.93 -12.36
C GLY A 27 16.95 -4.38 -13.51
N ALA A 28 16.55 -3.25 -14.10
CA ALA A 28 17.32 -2.61 -15.17
C ALA A 28 18.67 -2.07 -14.66
N ASN A 29 18.72 -1.52 -13.45
CA ASN A 29 19.94 -0.93 -12.89
C ASN A 29 20.86 -1.95 -12.20
N PHE A 30 20.31 -2.96 -11.53
CA PHE A 30 21.05 -3.89 -10.67
C PHE A 30 21.01 -5.35 -11.15
N GLY A 31 20.35 -5.64 -12.27
CA GLY A 31 20.14 -7.01 -12.75
C GLY A 31 19.46 -7.87 -11.68
N PHE A 32 20.03 -9.04 -11.40
CA PHE A 32 19.49 -9.99 -10.42
C PHE A 32 20.04 -9.80 -9.00
N VAL A 33 20.91 -8.82 -8.75
CA VAL A 33 21.56 -8.62 -7.44
C VAL A 33 20.54 -8.38 -6.32
N LEU A 34 19.40 -7.76 -6.61
CA LEU A 34 18.36 -7.44 -5.63
C LEU A 34 17.29 -8.54 -5.44
N LEU A 35 17.40 -9.69 -6.13
CA LEU A 35 16.41 -10.76 -6.00
C LEU A 35 16.29 -11.31 -4.57
N TRP A 36 17.40 -11.40 -3.85
CA TRP A 36 17.37 -11.88 -2.46
C TRP A 36 16.59 -10.92 -1.56
N ALA A 37 16.73 -9.60 -1.78
CA ALA A 37 16.01 -8.58 -1.01
C ALA A 37 14.52 -8.62 -1.33
N LEU A 38 14.16 -8.83 -2.60
CA LEU A 38 12.77 -9.01 -3.03
C LEU A 38 12.14 -10.26 -2.39
N LEU A 39 12.86 -11.38 -2.39
CA LEU A 39 12.39 -12.62 -1.75
C LEU A 39 12.23 -12.43 -0.24
N PHE A 40 13.18 -11.79 0.43
CA PHE A 40 13.08 -11.47 1.85
C PHE A 40 11.86 -10.58 2.14
N SER A 41 11.66 -9.53 1.35
CA SER A 41 10.51 -8.64 1.47
C SER A 41 9.18 -9.38 1.30
N LEU A 42 9.10 -10.32 0.36
CA LEU A 42 7.92 -11.16 0.15
C LEU A 42 7.63 -12.01 1.39
N LEU A 43 8.64 -12.71 1.92
CA LEU A 43 8.49 -13.54 3.12
C LEU A 43 8.08 -12.71 4.33
N ALA A 44 8.73 -11.56 4.56
CA ALA A 44 8.38 -10.64 5.63
C ALA A 44 6.92 -10.15 5.49
N THR A 45 6.48 -9.82 4.28
CA THR A 45 5.10 -9.40 4.01
C THR A 45 4.10 -10.51 4.34
N VAL A 46 4.38 -11.75 3.93
CA VAL A 46 3.51 -12.90 4.22
C VAL A 46 3.37 -13.12 5.73
N VAL A 47 4.48 -13.07 6.47
CA VAL A 47 4.45 -13.24 7.93
C VAL A 47 3.65 -12.12 8.60
N LEU A 48 3.87 -10.86 8.22
CA LEU A 48 3.16 -9.71 8.81
C LEU A 48 1.66 -9.74 8.49
N GLN A 49 1.29 -10.10 7.25
CA GLN A 49 -0.10 -10.27 6.82
C GLN A 49 -0.80 -11.37 7.61
N GLU A 50 -0.11 -12.50 7.81
CA GLU A 50 -0.62 -13.64 8.55
C GLU A 50 -0.88 -13.28 10.02
N MET A 51 0.07 -12.59 10.66
CA MET A 51 -0.08 -12.10 12.03
C MET A 51 -1.26 -11.12 12.17
N ALA A 52 -1.39 -10.18 11.23
CA ALA A 52 -2.50 -9.23 11.22
C ALA A 52 -3.86 -9.93 11.01
N ALA A 53 -3.91 -10.93 10.13
CA ALA A 53 -5.10 -11.74 9.90
C ALA A 53 -5.46 -12.56 11.15
N ARG A 54 -4.49 -13.23 11.79
CA ARG A 54 -4.71 -13.96 13.05
C ARG A 54 -5.21 -13.05 14.16
N LEU A 55 -4.64 -11.86 14.30
CA LEU A 55 -5.09 -10.88 15.28
C LEU A 55 -6.56 -10.52 15.04
N GLY A 56 -6.94 -10.18 13.80
CA GLY A 56 -8.31 -9.85 13.44
C GLY A 56 -9.30 -10.98 13.69
N LEU A 57 -8.90 -12.23 13.39
CA LEU A 57 -9.72 -13.41 13.59
C LEU A 57 -9.92 -13.78 15.07
N VAL A 58 -8.86 -13.72 15.88
CA VAL A 58 -8.89 -14.15 17.29
C VAL A 58 -9.47 -13.06 18.19
N SER A 59 -9.07 -11.80 17.99
CA SER A 59 -9.48 -10.69 18.86
C SER A 59 -10.77 -10.00 18.42
N SER A 60 -11.29 -10.33 17.23
CA SER A 60 -12.41 -9.61 16.58
C SER A 60 -12.21 -8.09 16.53
N SER A 61 -10.95 -7.64 16.56
CA SER A 61 -10.55 -6.25 16.65
C SER A 61 -9.47 -5.95 15.61
N GLY A 62 -9.51 -4.75 15.02
CA GLY A 62 -8.44 -4.29 14.15
C GLY A 62 -7.16 -3.96 14.93
N LEU A 63 -6.00 -3.91 14.24
CA LEU A 63 -4.70 -3.61 14.87
C LEU A 63 -4.72 -2.30 15.68
N ALA A 64 -5.36 -1.25 15.15
CA ALA A 64 -5.50 0.04 15.83
C ALA A 64 -6.29 -0.07 17.14
N GLN A 65 -7.37 -0.85 17.14
CA GLN A 65 -8.21 -1.08 18.31
C GLN A 65 -7.49 -1.94 19.35
N ALA A 66 -6.80 -2.99 18.90
CA ALA A 66 -5.97 -3.84 19.75
C ALA A 66 -4.90 -3.01 20.47
N LEU A 67 -4.13 -2.19 19.73
CA LEU A 67 -3.10 -1.30 20.29
C LEU A 67 -3.65 -0.32 21.33
N ARG A 68 -4.85 0.23 21.10
CA ARG A 68 -5.52 1.11 22.07
C ARG A 68 -5.89 0.38 23.36
N THR A 69 -6.18 -0.91 23.31
CA THR A 69 -6.54 -1.70 24.51
C THR A 69 -5.34 -2.32 25.22
N THR A 70 -4.17 -2.41 24.57
CA THR A 70 -2.98 -3.05 25.14
C THR A 70 -2.28 -2.20 26.20
N PHE A 71 -2.26 -0.86 26.03
CA PHE A 71 -1.49 0.02 26.92
C PHE A 71 -2.36 0.72 27.97
N ASN A 72 -2.09 0.41 29.24
CA ASN A 72 -2.76 1.04 30.39
C ASN A 72 -2.22 2.46 30.68
N HIS A 73 -0.98 2.76 30.29
CA HIS A 73 -0.40 4.09 30.51
C HIS A 73 -0.91 5.07 29.43
N PRO A 74 -1.61 6.16 29.82
CA PRO A 74 -2.34 7.02 28.88
C PRO A 74 -1.43 7.70 27.86
N THR A 75 -0.19 8.06 28.23
CA THR A 75 0.77 8.67 27.29
C THR A 75 1.23 7.69 26.22
N VAL A 76 1.49 6.43 26.58
CA VAL A 76 1.96 5.40 25.64
C VAL A 76 0.83 5.01 24.70
N ASN A 77 -0.39 4.91 25.24
CA ASN A 77 -1.58 4.66 24.46
C ASN A 77 -1.83 5.75 23.41
N ARG A 78 -1.78 7.03 23.81
CA ARG A 78 -1.90 8.16 22.89
C ARG A 78 -0.81 8.17 21.83
N ALA A 79 0.44 7.89 22.21
CA ALA A 79 1.55 7.80 21.27
C ALA A 79 1.36 6.66 20.26
N ALA A 80 0.91 5.47 20.71
CA ALA A 80 0.62 4.34 19.85
C ALA A 80 -0.50 4.65 18.85
N VAL A 81 -1.60 5.27 19.31
CA VAL A 81 -2.70 5.69 18.42
C VAL A 81 -2.22 6.75 17.43
N ALA A 82 -1.46 7.76 17.87
CA ALA A 82 -0.90 8.77 16.98
C ALA A 82 0.02 8.16 15.92
N LEU A 83 0.86 7.20 16.30
CA LEU A 83 1.73 6.47 15.39
C LEU A 83 0.93 5.68 14.35
N VAL A 84 -0.16 5.01 14.75
CA VAL A 84 -1.03 4.29 13.81
C VAL A 84 -1.70 5.25 12.83
N VAL A 85 -2.26 6.35 13.32
CA VAL A 85 -2.91 7.36 12.46
C VAL A 85 -1.90 7.96 11.48
N ALA A 86 -0.69 8.30 11.96
CA ALA A 86 0.38 8.80 11.12
C ALA A 86 0.83 7.77 10.08
N ALA A 87 1.00 6.50 10.47
CA ALA A 87 1.38 5.42 9.58
C ALA A 87 0.33 5.18 8.48
N ILE A 88 -0.96 5.21 8.82
CA ILE A 88 -2.05 5.07 7.84
C ILE A 88 -2.07 6.29 6.90
N GLY A 89 -2.05 7.51 7.45
CA GLY A 89 -2.14 8.73 6.64
C GLY A 89 -0.93 8.91 5.72
N ILE A 90 0.28 8.95 6.29
CA ILE A 90 1.52 9.18 5.55
C ILE A 90 1.86 7.96 4.70
N GLY A 91 1.70 6.75 5.23
CA GLY A 91 2.01 5.51 4.51
C GLY A 91 1.12 5.33 3.29
N ASN A 92 -0.19 5.51 3.42
CA ASN A 92 -1.09 5.41 2.27
C ASN A 92 -0.87 6.55 1.28
N ALA A 93 -0.59 7.77 1.73
CA ALA A 93 -0.27 8.88 0.84
C ALA A 93 1.01 8.60 0.02
N ALA A 94 2.06 8.09 0.66
CA ALA A 94 3.29 7.70 -0.03
C ALA A 94 3.06 6.53 -0.99
N TYR A 95 2.27 5.53 -0.59
CA TYR A 95 1.91 4.38 -1.43
C TYR A 95 1.16 4.82 -2.69
N GLU A 96 0.13 5.66 -2.53
CA GLU A 96 -0.65 6.19 -3.65
C GLU A 96 0.18 7.12 -4.55
N ALA A 97 1.05 7.96 -3.98
CA ALA A 97 1.98 8.76 -4.75
C ALA A 97 2.91 7.89 -5.62
N GLY A 98 3.37 6.76 -5.09
CA GLY A 98 4.14 5.77 -5.84
C GLY A 98 3.34 5.13 -6.97
N ASN A 99 2.08 4.74 -6.72
CA ASN A 99 1.20 4.16 -7.73
C ASN A 99 0.86 5.13 -8.86
N ILE A 100 0.53 6.38 -8.53
CA ILE A 100 0.28 7.44 -9.53
C ILE A 100 1.54 7.70 -10.35
N SER A 101 2.71 7.77 -9.71
CA SER A 101 3.99 8.00 -10.42
C SER A 101 4.33 6.84 -11.35
N GLY A 102 4.19 5.59 -10.90
CA GLY A 102 4.41 4.41 -11.73
C GLY A 102 3.43 4.32 -12.91
N ALA A 103 2.16 4.63 -12.66
CA ALA A 103 1.14 4.68 -13.71
C ALA A 103 1.41 5.81 -14.72
N ALA A 104 1.90 6.97 -14.25
CA ALA A 104 2.27 8.08 -15.12
C ALA A 104 3.46 7.74 -16.03
N LEU A 105 4.46 7.02 -15.52
CA LEU A 105 5.57 6.50 -16.34
C LEU A 105 5.07 5.50 -17.39
N GLY A 106 4.14 4.62 -17.01
CA GLY A 106 3.49 3.69 -17.94
C GLY A 106 2.64 4.39 -18.99
N LEU A 107 1.91 5.45 -18.63
CA LEU A 107 1.10 6.22 -19.57
C LEU A 107 1.98 7.05 -20.51
N GLN A 108 3.08 7.61 -20.01
CA GLN A 108 4.06 8.34 -20.82
C GLN A 108 4.73 7.43 -21.88
N SER A 109 4.87 6.13 -21.65
CA SER A 109 5.48 5.26 -22.67
C SER A 109 4.57 4.99 -23.87
N ILE A 110 3.27 5.28 -23.74
CA ILE A 110 2.26 5.10 -24.79
C ILE A 110 1.61 6.41 -25.26
N THR A 111 1.99 7.55 -24.67
CA THR A 111 1.49 8.89 -25.02
C THR A 111 2.65 9.88 -25.12
N ASP A 112 2.55 10.89 -25.97
CA ASP A 112 3.57 11.96 -26.06
C ASP A 112 3.49 12.98 -24.89
N LEU A 113 2.75 12.66 -23.83
CA LEU A 113 2.53 13.54 -22.69
C LEU A 113 3.68 13.44 -21.68
N SER A 114 3.99 14.56 -21.02
CA SER A 114 4.99 14.57 -19.95
C SER A 114 4.48 13.82 -18.70
N ALA A 115 5.37 13.13 -17.99
CA ALA A 115 5.02 12.37 -16.79
C ALA A 115 4.28 13.20 -15.71
N PRO A 116 4.61 14.48 -15.43
CA PRO A 116 3.84 15.29 -14.50
C PRO A 116 2.39 15.51 -14.95
N VAL A 117 2.16 15.71 -16.26
CA VAL A 117 0.81 15.87 -16.82
C VAL A 117 0.03 14.57 -16.69
N CYS A 118 0.65 13.42 -17.02
CA CYS A 118 0.05 12.10 -16.82
C CYS A 118 -0.33 11.86 -15.35
N ALA A 119 0.55 12.21 -14.40
CA ALA A 119 0.30 12.06 -12.97
C ALA A 119 -0.89 12.93 -12.49
N VAL A 120 -0.96 14.19 -12.93
CA VAL A 120 -2.07 15.09 -12.60
C VAL A 120 -3.39 14.55 -13.18
N VAL A 121 -3.40 14.14 -14.45
CA VAL A 121 -4.61 13.58 -15.09
C VAL A 121 -5.10 12.34 -14.35
N LEU A 122 -4.20 11.40 -14.04
CA LEU A 122 -4.55 10.20 -13.28
C LEU A 122 -5.05 10.53 -11.87
N GLY A 123 -4.41 11.48 -11.17
CA GLY A 123 -4.83 11.94 -9.86
C GLY A 123 -6.22 12.58 -9.86
N VAL A 124 -6.53 13.39 -10.87
CA VAL A 124 -7.86 14.00 -11.06
C VAL A 124 -8.91 12.92 -11.35
N ILE A 125 -8.62 11.99 -12.27
CA ILE A 125 -9.54 10.89 -12.59
C ILE A 125 -9.81 10.04 -11.33
N ALA A 126 -8.77 9.66 -10.59
CA ALA A 126 -8.92 8.90 -9.35
C ALA A 126 -9.77 9.67 -8.32
N SER A 127 -9.53 10.97 -8.15
CA SER A 127 -10.30 11.81 -7.22
C SER A 127 -11.78 11.93 -7.63
N VAL A 128 -12.06 12.09 -8.92
CA VAL A 128 -13.43 12.14 -9.45
C VAL A 128 -14.13 10.80 -9.31
N LEU A 129 -13.44 9.69 -9.60
CA LEU A 129 -13.99 8.36 -9.43
C LEU A 129 -14.31 8.07 -7.96
N LEU A 130 -13.40 8.41 -7.04
CA LEU A 130 -13.66 8.27 -5.61
C LEU A 130 -14.79 9.17 -5.12
N GLY A 131 -14.90 10.40 -5.63
CA GLY A 131 -15.98 11.33 -5.26
C GLY A 131 -17.35 10.99 -5.88
N SER A 132 -17.39 10.29 -7.01
CA SER A 132 -18.63 9.88 -7.70
C SER A 132 -19.09 8.47 -7.35
N SER A 133 -18.17 7.62 -6.89
CA SER A 133 -18.46 6.31 -6.31
C SER A 133 -19.08 6.53 -4.93
N GLY A 134 -20.36 6.90 -4.90
CA GLY A 134 -21.13 7.04 -3.68
C GLY A 134 -21.15 5.73 -2.90
N TYR A 135 -20.28 5.65 -1.90
CA TYR A 135 -20.45 4.80 -0.73
C TYR A 135 -21.17 5.60 0.35
#